data_AF-A0A7V9J0H0-F1
#
_entry.id   AF-A0A7V9J0H0-F1
#
_cell.length_a   1.000
_cell.length_b   1.000
_cell.length_c   1.000
_cell.angle_alpha   90.00
_cell.angle_beta   90.00
_cell.angle_gamma   90.00
#
_symmetry.space_group_name_H-M   'P 1'
#
loop_
_entity.id
_entity.type
_entity.pdbx_description
1 polymer ?
#
loop_
_entity_poly.entity_id
_entity_poly.type
_entity_poly.pdbx_seq_one_letter_code
_entity_poly.pdbx_strand_id
1 'polypeptide(L)'
;MCAAMAKTITDGEIVFHGFGSPCATIAMHVAKRTHAPHMVLVEGSTYALDPEPAFIPPTSNDWSLMRRAGHTLRFEELFDLGARGGLDRMFLSGGQIDVHGNTNVTAIGPPEAPKVKLGGGGGGCNLSATVGALTLWATRHRSGRA
;
A
#
# COMPACT_ATOMS: atom_id res chain seq x y z
N MET A 1 9.84 -11.63 2.97
CA MET A 1 9.37 -10.23 2.90
C MET A 1 7.94 -10.09 3.41
N CYS A 2 6.92 -10.71 2.80
CA CYS A 2 5.52 -10.54 3.23
C CYS A 2 5.29 -10.86 4.73
N ALA A 3 5.89 -11.93 5.26
CA ALA A 3 5.81 -12.24 6.69
C ALA A 3 6.48 -11.17 7.59
N ALA A 4 7.53 -10.49 7.11
CA ALA A 4 8.17 -9.41 7.85
C ALA A 4 7.30 -8.14 7.86
N MET A 5 6.68 -7.83 6.71
CA MET A 5 5.69 -6.74 6.62
C MET A 5 4.44 -7.04 7.44
N ALA A 6 3.96 -8.28 7.46
CA ALA A 6 2.79 -8.67 8.25
C ALA A 6 3.02 -8.40 9.74
N LYS A 7 4.22 -8.71 10.25
CA LYS A 7 4.60 -8.47 11.65
C LYS A 7 4.66 -6.99 12.04
N THR A 8 4.65 -6.06 11.08
CA THR A 8 4.58 -4.63 11.42
C THR A 8 3.14 -4.19 11.69
N ILE A 9 2.13 -4.99 11.33
CA ILE A 9 0.72 -4.65 11.53
C ILE A 9 0.33 -4.95 12.97
N THR A 10 -0.23 -3.96 13.65
CA THR A 10 -0.77 -4.13 15.01
C THR A 10 -2.26 -4.45 14.92
N ASP A 11 -2.75 -5.29 15.84
CA ASP A 11 -4.17 -5.59 15.92
C ASP A 11 -5.00 -4.31 16.18
N GLY A 12 -6.10 -4.14 15.45
CA GLY A 12 -6.92 -2.93 15.48
C GLY A 12 -6.49 -1.78 14.57
N GLU A 13 -5.34 -1.86 13.89
CA GLU A 13 -4.93 -0.83 12.89
C GLU A 13 -5.85 -0.84 11.66
N ILE A 14 -6.12 0.35 11.10
CA ILE A 14 -6.65 0.54 9.75
C ILE A 14 -5.47 0.63 8.79
N VAL A 15 -5.33 -0.39 7.94
CA VAL A 15 -4.14 -0.60 7.09
C VAL A 15 -4.51 -0.51 5.62
N PHE A 16 -3.75 0.29 4.86
CA PHE A 16 -3.94 0.48 3.43
C PHE A 16 -2.68 0.09 2.62
N HIS A 17 -2.88 -0.36 1.38
CA HIS A 17 -1.81 -0.49 0.38
C HIS A 17 -2.23 0.12 -0.96
N GLY A 18 -1.30 0.72 -1.69
CA GLY A 18 -1.60 1.32 -2.99
C GLY A 18 -1.57 0.33 -4.16
N PHE A 19 -1.92 0.82 -5.35
CA PHE A 19 -1.82 0.07 -6.61
C PHE A 19 -0.45 -0.59 -6.80
N GLY A 20 -0.42 -1.83 -7.33
CA GLY A 20 0.82 -2.52 -7.66
C GLY A 20 1.59 -3.07 -6.45
N SER A 21 0.91 -3.34 -5.33
CA SER A 21 1.52 -3.77 -4.07
C SER A 21 1.18 -5.20 -3.63
N PRO A 22 1.38 -6.25 -4.47
CA PRO A 22 0.93 -7.61 -4.16
C PRO A 22 1.56 -8.18 -2.87
N CYS A 23 2.79 -7.80 -2.54
CA CYS A 23 3.42 -8.22 -1.29
C CYS A 23 2.75 -7.60 -0.05
N ALA A 24 2.23 -6.37 -0.16
CA ALA A 24 1.47 -5.72 0.89
C ALA A 24 0.09 -6.38 1.06
N THR A 25 -0.62 -6.65 -0.04
CA THR A 25 -1.88 -7.40 -0.02
C THR A 25 -1.74 -8.74 0.71
N ILE A 26 -0.69 -9.51 0.39
CA ILE A 26 -0.41 -10.79 1.06
C ILE A 26 -0.09 -10.56 2.54
N ALA A 27 0.73 -9.56 2.88
CA ALA A 27 1.09 -9.26 4.27
C ALA A 27 -0.12 -8.92 5.13
N MET A 28 -1.03 -8.07 4.61
CA MET A 28 -2.26 -7.66 5.30
C MET A 28 -3.20 -8.85 5.51
N HIS A 29 -3.39 -9.69 4.49
CA HIS A 29 -4.20 -10.90 4.62
C HIS A 29 -3.59 -11.96 5.55
N VAL A 30 -2.26 -12.04 5.66
CA VAL A 30 -1.57 -12.88 6.64
C VAL A 30 -1.77 -12.34 8.05
N ALA A 31 -1.57 -11.03 8.28
CA ALA A 31 -1.74 -10.42 9.60
C ALA A 31 -3.17 -10.61 10.12
N LYS A 32 -4.19 -10.30 9.28
CA LYS A 32 -5.61 -10.48 9.61
C LYS A 32 -6.01 -11.92 9.96
N ARG A 33 -5.34 -12.92 9.36
CA ARG A 33 -5.60 -14.35 9.62
C ARG A 33 -4.71 -14.96 10.70
N THR A 34 -3.85 -14.17 11.34
CA THR A 34 -2.90 -14.67 12.34
C THR A 34 -2.98 -13.88 13.64
N HIS A 35 -2.29 -12.75 13.72
CA HIS A 35 -2.03 -12.03 14.97
C HIS A 35 -2.78 -10.70 15.09
N ALA A 36 -3.44 -10.25 14.02
CA ALA A 36 -4.17 -8.99 13.98
C ALA A 36 -5.61 -9.19 13.45
N PRO A 37 -6.44 -10.06 14.05
CA PRO A 37 -7.78 -10.36 13.53
C PRO A 37 -8.73 -9.16 13.48
N HIS A 38 -8.51 -8.14 14.31
CA HIS A 38 -9.30 -6.91 14.41
C HIS A 38 -8.72 -5.73 13.60
N MET A 39 -7.59 -5.90 12.90
CA MET A 39 -7.14 -4.88 11.93
C MET A 39 -8.16 -4.72 10.79
N VAL A 40 -8.33 -3.50 10.26
CA VAL A 40 -9.19 -3.21 9.09
C VAL A 40 -8.34 -3.11 7.83
N LEU A 41 -8.59 -3.99 6.87
CA LEU A 41 -7.88 -4.11 5.61
C LEU A 41 -8.60 -3.24 4.60
N VAL A 42 -7.98 -2.14 4.21
CA VAL A 42 -8.44 -1.32 3.09
C VAL A 42 -7.71 -1.79 1.83
N GLU A 43 -8.42 -2.50 0.98
CA GLU A 43 -7.88 -3.11 -0.22
C GLU A 43 -7.54 -2.08 -1.29
N GLY A 44 -6.49 -2.31 -2.06
CA GLY A 44 -5.75 -1.24 -2.70
C GLY A 44 -6.55 -0.46 -3.73
N SER A 45 -6.67 -0.96 -4.95
CA SER A 45 -7.34 -0.20 -6.03
C SER A 45 -8.86 -0.30 -5.95
N THR A 46 -9.37 -1.30 -5.23
CA THR A 46 -10.81 -1.53 -5.07
C THR A 46 -11.38 -0.74 -3.90
N TYR A 47 -10.57 -0.38 -2.90
CA TYR A 47 -11.00 0.26 -1.64
C TYR A 47 -12.00 -0.56 -0.83
N ALA A 48 -12.03 -1.87 -1.05
CA ALA A 48 -12.88 -2.80 -0.33
C ALA A 48 -12.40 -2.93 1.12
N LEU A 49 -13.33 -2.87 2.07
CA LEU A 49 -13.07 -3.07 3.48
C LEU A 49 -13.20 -4.55 3.82
N ASP A 50 -12.12 -5.14 4.33
CA ASP A 50 -12.05 -6.53 4.80
C ASP A 50 -12.59 -7.57 3.80
N PRO A 51 -12.13 -7.56 2.53
CA PRO A 51 -12.54 -8.58 1.59
C PRO A 51 -12.08 -9.99 2.00
N GLU A 52 -12.87 -10.99 1.65
CA GLU A 52 -12.54 -12.40 1.76
C GLU A 52 -12.48 -13.05 0.35
N PRO A 53 -11.41 -12.75 -0.41
CA PRO A 53 -11.19 -13.39 -1.70
C PRO A 53 -10.87 -14.88 -1.50
N ALA A 54 -11.26 -15.73 -2.44
CA ALA A 54 -10.95 -17.17 -2.40
C ALA A 54 -9.46 -17.46 -2.63
N PHE A 55 -8.77 -16.56 -3.33
CA PHE A 55 -7.33 -16.57 -3.60
C PHE A 55 -6.84 -15.13 -3.78
N ILE A 56 -5.56 -14.88 -3.57
CA ILE A 56 -4.98 -13.56 -3.90
C ILE A 56 -4.66 -13.53 -5.39
N PRO A 57 -5.32 -12.67 -6.19
CA PRO A 57 -5.12 -12.60 -7.63
C PRO A 57 -3.75 -11.99 -7.98
N PRO A 58 -3.23 -12.25 -9.20
CA PRO A 58 -1.97 -11.69 -9.65
C PRO A 58 -2.01 -10.16 -9.88
N THR A 59 -3.19 -9.54 -9.79
CA THR A 59 -3.40 -8.09 -9.94
C THR A 59 -4.10 -7.52 -8.71
N SER A 60 -3.69 -6.32 -8.28
CA SER A 60 -4.29 -5.59 -7.15
C SER A 60 -5.59 -4.86 -7.51
N ASN A 61 -6.20 -5.19 -8.67
CA ASN A 61 -7.42 -4.56 -9.18
C ASN A 61 -8.42 -5.60 -9.74
N ASP A 62 -8.39 -6.80 -9.19
CA ASP A 62 -9.31 -7.88 -9.55
C ASP A 62 -10.62 -7.76 -8.74
N TRP A 63 -11.77 -8.08 -9.34
CA TRP A 63 -13.05 -8.07 -8.63
C TRP A 63 -13.14 -9.07 -7.47
N SER A 64 -12.34 -10.14 -7.49
CA SER A 64 -12.25 -11.06 -6.36
C SER A 64 -11.81 -10.35 -5.06
N LEU A 65 -11.05 -9.26 -5.16
CA LEU A 65 -10.62 -8.42 -4.04
C LEU A 65 -11.75 -7.55 -3.45
N MET A 66 -12.98 -7.67 -3.94
CA MET A 66 -14.18 -7.06 -3.36
C MET A 66 -15.11 -8.12 -2.75
N ARG A 67 -14.80 -9.39 -2.92
CA ARG A 67 -15.67 -10.50 -2.54
C ARG A 67 -15.91 -10.50 -1.03
N ARG A 68 -17.17 -10.46 -0.62
CA ARG A 68 -17.64 -10.44 0.79
C ARG A 68 -17.14 -9.24 1.60
N ALA A 69 -16.61 -8.20 0.96
CA ALA A 69 -16.34 -6.94 1.64
C ALA A 69 -17.66 -6.36 2.17
N GLY A 70 -17.66 -5.89 3.41
CA GLY A 70 -18.86 -5.28 4.02
C GLY A 70 -19.22 -3.93 3.39
N HIS A 71 -18.20 -3.23 2.88
CA HIS A 71 -18.34 -1.95 2.19
C HIS A 71 -17.13 -1.72 1.27
N THR A 72 -17.28 -0.83 0.31
CA THR A 72 -16.20 -0.37 -0.56
C THR A 72 -16.21 1.14 -0.54
N LEU A 73 -15.11 1.74 -0.09
CA LEU A 73 -14.99 3.20 -0.04
C LEU A 73 -14.97 3.77 -1.46
N ARG A 74 -15.54 4.95 -1.62
CA ARG A 74 -15.26 5.78 -2.79
C ARG A 74 -13.84 6.32 -2.70
N PHE A 75 -13.30 6.72 -3.84
CA PHE A 75 -11.96 7.29 -3.91
C PHE A 75 -11.79 8.46 -2.94
N GLU A 76 -12.75 9.38 -2.92
CA GLU A 76 -12.71 10.57 -2.06
C GLU A 76 -12.77 10.20 -0.57
N GLU A 77 -13.53 9.17 -0.21
CA GLU A 77 -13.68 8.71 1.18
C GLU A 77 -12.39 8.14 1.76
N LEU A 78 -11.58 7.47 0.94
CA LEU A 78 -10.24 7.03 1.33
C LEU A 78 -9.34 8.23 1.64
N PHE A 79 -9.38 9.27 0.81
CA PHE A 79 -8.55 10.46 1.03
C PHE A 79 -9.06 11.28 2.22
N ASP A 80 -10.37 11.39 2.42
CA ASP A 80 -10.96 12.01 3.62
C ASP A 80 -10.60 11.23 4.89
N LEU A 81 -10.51 9.89 4.82
CA LEU A 81 -10.01 9.03 5.90
C LEU A 81 -8.53 9.30 6.20
N GLY A 82 -7.70 9.36 5.17
CA GLY A 82 -6.29 9.73 5.32
C GLY A 82 -6.12 11.14 5.87
N ALA A 83 -6.83 12.13 5.33
CA ALA A 83 -6.68 13.55 5.67
C ALA A 83 -7.05 13.84 7.13
N ARG A 84 -8.01 13.12 7.71
CA ARG A 84 -8.37 13.25 9.13
C ARG A 84 -7.50 12.41 10.09
N GLY A 85 -6.45 11.75 9.58
CA GLY A 85 -5.56 10.88 10.37
C GLY A 85 -6.18 9.55 10.76
N GLY A 86 -7.20 9.08 10.03
CA GLY A 86 -7.88 7.81 10.30
C GLY A 86 -7.27 6.58 9.62
N LEU A 87 -6.19 6.74 8.85
CA LEU A 87 -5.37 5.62 8.37
C LEU A 87 -4.17 5.44 9.31
N ASP A 88 -4.09 4.28 9.95
CA ASP A 88 -3.01 4.00 10.90
C ASP A 88 -1.73 3.58 10.19
N ARG A 89 -1.83 2.76 9.15
CA ARG A 89 -0.66 2.23 8.43
C ARG A 89 -0.83 2.23 6.92
N MET A 90 0.27 2.54 6.23
CA MET A 90 0.37 2.43 4.77
C MET A 90 1.65 1.69 4.36
N PHE A 91 1.52 0.81 3.37
CA PHE A 91 2.66 0.26 2.64
C PHE A 91 2.92 1.04 1.36
N LEU A 92 4.16 1.50 1.15
CA LEU A 92 4.58 2.22 -0.04
C LEU A 92 5.90 1.65 -0.58
N SER A 93 6.03 1.64 -1.89
CA SER A 93 7.28 1.28 -2.58
C SER A 93 7.62 2.35 -3.61
N GLY A 94 8.85 2.36 -4.09
CA GLY A 94 9.27 3.24 -5.16
C GLY A 94 10.46 2.74 -5.94
N GLY A 95 10.70 3.39 -7.08
CA GLY A 95 11.85 3.09 -7.93
C GLY A 95 13.18 3.49 -7.29
N GLN A 96 13.16 4.53 -6.44
CA GLN A 96 14.29 4.91 -5.59
C GLN A 96 13.76 5.29 -4.21
N ILE A 97 14.47 4.88 -3.16
CA ILE A 97 14.22 5.28 -1.78
C ILE A 97 15.55 5.76 -1.21
N ASP A 98 15.61 6.99 -0.73
CA ASP A 98 16.82 7.54 -0.11
C ASP A 98 16.89 7.26 1.40
N VAL A 99 17.98 7.70 2.04
CA VAL A 99 18.22 7.49 3.48
C VAL A 99 17.26 8.26 4.38
N HIS A 100 16.50 9.22 3.83
CA HIS A 100 15.49 9.99 4.54
C HIS A 100 14.07 9.46 4.31
N GLY A 101 13.92 8.40 3.50
CA GLY A 101 12.62 7.83 3.13
C GLY A 101 11.93 8.55 1.98
N ASN A 102 12.59 9.53 1.33
CA ASN A 102 12.02 10.11 0.12
C ASN A 102 11.93 9.03 -0.95
N THR A 103 10.76 8.93 -1.57
CA THR A 103 10.43 7.84 -2.48
C THR A 103 10.15 8.39 -3.87
N ASN A 104 11.00 8.05 -4.84
CA ASN A 104 10.80 8.44 -6.23
C ASN A 104 9.98 7.37 -6.97
N VAL A 105 8.81 7.79 -7.42
CA VAL A 105 7.82 6.99 -8.17
C VAL A 105 7.46 7.67 -9.49
N THR A 106 8.13 8.77 -9.85
CA THR A 106 7.72 9.63 -10.96
C THR A 106 8.60 9.44 -12.19
N ALA A 107 9.91 9.68 -12.08
CA ALA A 107 10.83 9.67 -13.21
C ALA A 107 12.30 9.55 -12.79
N ILE A 108 13.14 8.96 -13.64
CA ILE A 108 14.61 8.96 -13.53
C ILE A 108 15.19 9.90 -14.59
N GLY A 109 16.08 10.79 -14.19
CA GLY A 109 16.66 11.83 -15.05
C GLY A 109 15.94 13.19 -14.92
N PRO A 110 16.22 14.15 -15.83
CA PRO A 110 15.60 15.47 -15.81
C PRO A 110 14.06 15.39 -15.90
N PRO A 111 13.30 16.12 -15.07
CA PRO A 111 11.83 16.06 -15.07
C PRO A 111 11.19 16.41 -16.42
N GLU A 112 11.76 17.35 -17.17
CA GLU A 112 11.25 17.84 -18.45
C GLU A 112 11.51 16.87 -19.60
N ALA A 113 12.51 15.99 -19.45
CA ALA A 113 12.92 14.98 -20.43
C ALA A 113 13.39 13.71 -19.69
N PRO A 114 12.47 12.94 -19.07
CA PRO A 114 12.84 11.84 -18.22
C PRO A 114 13.44 10.70 -19.04
N LYS A 115 14.58 10.16 -18.59
CA LYS A 115 15.21 8.97 -19.17
C LYS A 115 14.32 7.74 -18.99
N VAL A 116 13.68 7.63 -17.82
CA VAL A 116 12.71 6.57 -17.51
C VAL A 116 11.50 7.18 -16.82
N LYS A 117 10.30 6.93 -17.35
CA LYS A 117 9.04 7.26 -16.68
C LYS A 117 8.64 6.11 -15.75
N LEU A 118 8.45 6.40 -14.47
CA LEU A 118 7.98 5.44 -13.48
C LEU A 118 6.44 5.46 -13.40
N GLY A 119 5.86 4.52 -12.66
CA GLY A 119 4.41 4.30 -12.58
C GLY A 119 3.58 5.47 -12.05
N GLY A 120 4.21 6.49 -11.45
CA GLY A 120 3.53 7.61 -10.79
C GLY A 120 3.23 7.31 -9.32
N GLY A 121 3.08 8.37 -8.52
CA GLY A 121 2.85 8.23 -7.09
C GLY A 121 1.41 7.97 -6.68
N GLY A 122 0.44 8.20 -7.57
CA GLY A 122 -0.98 8.13 -7.23
C GLY A 122 -1.30 8.96 -5.99
N GLY A 123 -1.98 8.34 -5.02
CA GLY A 123 -2.27 8.95 -3.71
C GLY A 123 -1.12 8.95 -2.71
N GLY A 124 0.03 8.35 -3.04
CA GLY A 124 1.10 8.06 -2.07
C GLY A 124 1.63 9.29 -1.35
N CYS A 125 1.83 10.41 -2.06
CA CYS A 125 2.30 11.66 -1.44
C CYS A 125 1.30 12.20 -0.40
N ASN A 126 0.00 12.19 -0.71
CA ASN A 126 -1.02 12.72 0.19
C ASN A 126 -1.26 11.80 1.40
N LEU A 127 -1.43 10.48 1.17
CA LEU A 127 -1.74 9.54 2.24
C LEU A 127 -0.56 9.29 3.18
N SER A 128 0.68 9.28 2.64
CA SER A 128 1.87 9.10 3.48
C SER A 128 2.18 10.29 4.40
N ALA A 129 1.64 11.47 4.10
CA ALA A 129 1.84 12.67 4.91
C ALA A 129 1.03 12.66 6.21
N THR A 130 -0.03 11.86 6.31
CA THR A 130 -0.95 11.85 7.46
C THR A 130 -1.10 10.50 8.15
N VAL A 131 -0.56 9.43 7.56
CA VAL A 131 -0.61 8.09 8.15
C VAL A 131 0.22 7.99 9.44
N GLY A 132 -0.27 7.25 10.43
CA GLY A 132 0.44 7.04 11.69
C GLY A 132 1.78 6.31 11.54
N ALA A 133 1.82 5.31 10.65
CA ALA A 133 3.00 4.50 10.37
C ALA A 133 3.15 4.19 8.86
N LEU A 134 4.24 4.70 8.27
CA LEU A 134 4.61 4.40 6.88
C LEU A 134 5.65 3.27 6.83
N THR A 135 5.33 2.18 6.12
CA THR A 135 6.29 1.11 5.84
C THR A 135 6.75 1.17 4.38
N LEU A 136 8.01 1.52 4.17
CA LEU A 136 8.66 1.46 2.86
C LEU A 136 9.17 0.04 2.58
N TRP A 137 8.95 -0.47 1.37
CA TRP A 137 9.40 -1.81 0.98
C TRP A 137 9.95 -1.87 -0.45
N ALA A 138 10.87 -2.80 -0.69
CA ALA A 138 11.44 -3.09 -2.02
C ALA A 138 11.70 -4.59 -2.15
N THR A 139 11.28 -5.20 -3.27
CA THR A 139 11.49 -6.63 -3.55
C THR A 139 12.97 -6.97 -3.78
N ARG A 140 13.76 -5.99 -4.25
CA ARG A 140 15.21 -6.11 -4.42
C ARG A 140 15.90 -4.84 -3.95
N HIS A 141 16.76 -4.96 -2.95
CA HIS A 141 17.58 -3.86 -2.46
C HIS A 141 18.87 -3.76 -3.29
N ARG A 142 19.05 -2.67 -4.02
CA ARG A 142 20.27 -2.35 -4.80
C ARG A 142 20.54 -0.84 -4.72
N SER A 143 21.81 -0.45 -4.84
CA SER A 143 22.26 0.95 -4.71
C SER A 143 21.87 1.86 -5.89
N GLY A 144 21.21 1.35 -6.93
CA GLY A 144 20.84 2.11 -8.13
C GLY A 144 22.02 2.59 -8.99
N ARG A 145 23.25 2.36 -8.55
CA ARG A 145 24.49 2.61 -9.31
C ARG A 145 24.75 1.39 -10.19
N ALA A 146 24.71 1.60 -11.51
CA ALA A 146 25.32 0.69 -12.48
C ALA A 146 26.80 1.06 -12.62
#